data_AF-A0A9E2VVU0-F1
#
_entry.id   AF-A0A9E2VVU0-F1
#
_cell.length_a   1.000
_cell.length_b   1.000
_cell.length_c   1.000
_cell.angle_alpha   90.00
_cell.angle_beta   90.00
_cell.angle_gamma   90.00
#
_symmetry.space_group_name_H-M   'P 1'
#
loop_
_entity.id
_entity.type
_entity.pdbx_description
1 polymer ?
#
loop_
_entity_poly.entity_id
_entity_poly.type
_entity_poly.pdbx_seq_one_letter_code
_entity_poly.pdbx_strand_id
1 'polypeptide(L)'
;MKSIRFLFAVALLVSSLCPALAADPIFPPGTRVGLTPLVGLVLAKTFTGFETDDHGVKVLVTELPAEAYSEVEKAFKAESPGSPGVKPVTVETATGTAYYTTETAVDGGVNVRRYSMIMPAGTFSGYIAVQVPENAGKIYTDQAVRQMFASAVVRKEVPVDEQLAQLPFKVTDLADFKNVRTQAVGLAVILADGDEATGFDTAPFMIIGLIGNAPTQPDDRDRFAQEIARTIPGIRDARLTVSEPIRIDGMPGFETRLDGSNGKNNTPVTVVQWLRFGGPAVMRIVGIAPRDQWEKAFPRFRAVRDGIQAR
;
A
#
# COMPACT_ATOMS: atom_id res chain seq x y z
N MET A 1 -18.36 -45.91 -42.27
CA MET A 1 -17.03 -45.24 -42.19
C MET A 1 -17.05 -43.72 -42.41
N LYS A 2 -18.09 -43.10 -43.00
CA LYS A 2 -18.18 -41.63 -43.15
C LYS A 2 -18.61 -40.88 -41.87
N SER A 3 -19.41 -41.52 -41.01
CA SER A 3 -19.98 -40.90 -39.79
C SER A 3 -18.95 -40.71 -38.66
N ILE A 4 -17.92 -41.55 -38.59
CA ILE A 4 -16.85 -41.46 -37.57
C ILE A 4 -15.90 -40.28 -37.86
N ARG A 5 -15.72 -39.92 -39.14
CA ARG A 5 -14.92 -38.74 -39.53
C ARG A 5 -15.58 -37.41 -39.18
N PHE A 6 -16.92 -37.34 -39.22
CA PHE A 6 -17.66 -36.15 -38.82
C PHE A 6 -17.64 -35.91 -37.31
N LEU A 7 -17.67 -36.98 -36.50
CA LEU A 7 -17.58 -36.87 -35.04
C LEU A 7 -16.21 -36.37 -34.55
N PHE A 8 -15.11 -36.74 -35.22
CA PHE A 8 -13.78 -36.22 -34.92
C PHE A 8 -13.60 -34.74 -35.32
N ALA A 9 -14.23 -34.30 -36.42
CA ALA A 9 -14.16 -32.91 -36.87
C ALA A 9 -14.94 -31.95 -35.96
N VAL A 10 -16.06 -32.39 -35.38
CA VAL A 10 -16.84 -31.60 -34.42
C VAL A 10 -16.14 -31.53 -33.06
N ALA A 11 -15.47 -32.60 -32.61
CA ALA A 11 -14.71 -32.58 -31.36
C ALA A 11 -13.51 -31.62 -31.40
N LEU A 12 -12.84 -31.47 -32.56
CA LEU A 12 -11.76 -30.49 -32.73
C LEU A 12 -12.25 -29.04 -32.82
N LEU A 13 -13.47 -28.80 -33.31
CA LEU A 13 -14.06 -27.46 -33.40
C LEU A 13 -14.56 -26.92 -32.05
N VAL A 14 -14.97 -27.81 -31.14
CA VAL A 14 -15.43 -27.43 -29.79
C VAL A 14 -14.25 -27.10 -28.86
N SER A 15 -13.08 -27.69 -29.06
CA SER A 15 -11.86 -27.33 -28.31
C SER A 15 -11.26 -25.96 -28.68
N SER A 16 -11.63 -25.37 -29.82
CA SER A 16 -11.15 -24.04 -30.25
C SER A 16 -12.02 -22.87 -29.76
N LEU A 17 -13.06 -23.12 -28.98
CA LEU A 17 -14.02 -22.11 -28.50
C LEU A 17 -13.86 -21.75 -27.02
N CYS A 18 -12.87 -22.31 -26.31
CA CYS A 18 -12.49 -21.77 -25.02
C CYS A 18 -11.71 -20.47 -25.26
N PRO A 19 -12.24 -19.28 -24.91
CA PRO A 19 -11.36 -18.14 -24.75
C PRO A 19 -10.27 -18.59 -23.77
N ALA A 20 -9.01 -18.46 -24.17
CA ALA A 20 -7.92 -18.52 -23.22
C ALA A 20 -8.27 -17.49 -22.14
N LEU A 21 -8.66 -17.96 -20.96
CA LEU A 21 -8.86 -17.08 -19.81
C LEU A 21 -7.51 -16.40 -19.63
N ALA A 22 -7.44 -15.13 -20.04
CA ALA A 22 -6.30 -14.30 -19.73
C ALA A 22 -6.11 -14.40 -18.23
N ALA A 23 -4.95 -14.86 -17.78
CA ALA A 23 -4.70 -15.04 -16.36
C ALA A 23 -4.98 -13.71 -15.63
N ASP A 24 -5.76 -13.79 -14.56
CA ASP A 24 -6.21 -12.61 -13.84
C ASP A 24 -5.01 -11.76 -13.39
N PRO A 25 -5.07 -10.43 -13.53
CA PRO A 25 -4.00 -9.56 -13.06
C PRO A 25 -3.73 -9.75 -11.58
N ILE A 26 -2.45 -9.83 -11.21
CA ILE A 26 -2.00 -9.92 -9.83
C ILE A 26 -1.52 -8.53 -9.38
N PHE A 27 -1.96 -8.11 -8.20
CA PHE A 27 -1.56 -6.84 -7.58
C PHE A 27 -0.49 -7.14 -6.51
N PRO A 28 0.73 -6.62 -6.64
CA PRO A 28 1.70 -6.64 -5.55
C PRO A 28 1.11 -6.03 -4.27
N PRO A 29 1.46 -6.58 -3.09
CA PRO A 29 0.92 -6.07 -1.83
C PRO A 29 1.16 -4.56 -1.65
N GLY A 30 0.08 -3.82 -1.40
CA GLY A 30 0.07 -2.37 -1.15
C GLY A 30 -0.04 -1.49 -2.38
N THR A 31 -0.14 -2.05 -3.59
CA THR A 31 -0.23 -1.24 -4.82
C THR A 31 -1.61 -1.29 -5.45
N ARG A 32 -2.01 -0.21 -6.09
CA ARG A 32 -3.20 -0.14 -6.93
C ARG A 32 -2.92 -0.58 -8.36
N VAL A 33 -1.65 -0.72 -8.74
CA VAL A 33 -1.22 -1.25 -10.04
C VAL A 33 -1.09 -2.78 -9.95
N GLY A 34 -1.65 -3.47 -10.93
CA GLY A 34 -1.52 -4.91 -11.10
C GLY A 34 -1.21 -5.25 -12.56
N LEU A 35 -0.72 -6.45 -12.80
CA LEU A 35 -0.44 -6.99 -14.13
C LEU A 35 -0.50 -8.52 -14.12
N THR A 36 -0.63 -9.13 -15.29
CA THR A 36 -0.49 -10.58 -15.44
C THR A 36 1.00 -10.91 -15.57
N PRO A 37 1.65 -11.49 -14.54
CA PRO A 37 3.08 -11.79 -14.61
C PRO A 37 3.38 -12.86 -15.67
N LEU A 38 4.57 -12.78 -16.27
CA LEU A 38 5.06 -13.84 -17.16
C LEU A 38 5.31 -15.14 -16.39
N VAL A 39 5.23 -16.27 -17.08
CA VAL A 39 5.49 -17.60 -16.49
C VAL A 39 6.86 -17.62 -15.82
N GLY A 40 6.91 -18.10 -14.58
CA GLY A 40 8.12 -18.18 -13.77
C GLY A 40 8.35 -16.97 -12.86
N LEU A 41 7.58 -15.89 -13.01
CA LEU A 41 7.58 -14.77 -12.06
C LEU A 41 6.58 -15.02 -10.92
N VAL A 42 7.06 -14.90 -9.69
CA VAL A 42 6.28 -14.99 -8.46
C VAL A 42 6.36 -13.67 -7.69
N LEU A 43 5.48 -13.45 -6.72
CA LEU A 43 5.54 -12.24 -5.88
C LEU A 43 6.87 -12.16 -5.15
N ALA A 44 7.54 -11.02 -5.28
CA ALA A 44 8.81 -10.78 -4.62
C ALA A 44 8.62 -10.61 -3.10
N LYS A 45 9.59 -11.10 -2.33
CA LYS A 45 9.56 -11.01 -0.85
C LYS A 45 10.27 -9.78 -0.31
N THR A 46 11.15 -9.18 -1.11
CA THR A 46 12.08 -8.12 -0.67
C THR A 46 11.76 -6.75 -1.27
N PHE A 47 10.88 -6.70 -2.26
CA PHE A 47 10.41 -5.47 -2.90
C PHE A 47 8.99 -5.66 -3.43
N THR A 48 8.32 -4.55 -3.75
CA THR A 48 6.97 -4.57 -4.28
C THR A 48 6.99 -4.92 -5.76
N GLY A 49 6.62 -6.16 -6.10
CA GLY A 49 6.66 -6.61 -7.48
C GLY A 49 6.77 -8.12 -7.63
N PHE A 50 7.46 -8.56 -8.68
CA PHE A 50 7.65 -9.96 -9.02
C PHE A 50 9.12 -10.29 -9.29
N GLU A 51 9.51 -11.54 -9.05
CA GLU A 51 10.83 -12.06 -9.36
C GLU A 51 10.77 -13.52 -9.78
N THR A 52 11.80 -13.99 -10.47
CA THR A 52 12.01 -15.43 -10.66
C THR A 52 12.53 -16.06 -9.37
N ASP A 53 12.33 -17.37 -9.20
CA ASP A 53 12.82 -18.11 -8.02
C ASP A 53 14.35 -18.02 -7.84
N ASP A 54 15.10 -17.82 -8.93
CA ASP A 54 16.54 -17.60 -8.92
C ASP A 54 16.96 -16.13 -8.70
N HIS A 55 15.99 -15.23 -8.48
CA HIS A 55 16.16 -13.79 -8.31
C HIS A 55 16.82 -13.06 -9.49
N GLY A 56 16.92 -13.71 -10.65
CA GLY A 56 17.58 -13.17 -11.84
C GLY A 56 16.75 -12.09 -12.53
N VAL A 57 15.47 -12.37 -12.80
CA VAL A 57 14.54 -11.41 -13.39
C VAL A 57 13.77 -10.71 -12.28
N LYS A 58 13.66 -9.39 -12.37
CA LYS A 58 12.93 -8.56 -11.38
C LYS A 58 11.96 -7.64 -12.08
N VAL A 59 10.74 -7.53 -11.56
CA VAL A 59 9.67 -6.65 -12.01
C VAL A 59 9.23 -5.81 -10.82
N LEU A 60 9.74 -4.59 -10.69
CA LEU A 60 9.32 -3.63 -9.67
C LEU A 60 8.02 -2.94 -10.10
N VAL A 61 7.10 -2.76 -9.16
CA VAL A 61 5.86 -2.02 -9.34
C VAL A 61 5.75 -0.94 -8.28
N THR A 62 5.47 0.29 -8.68
CA THR A 62 5.29 1.43 -7.76
C THR A 62 4.31 2.45 -8.30
N GLU A 63 3.91 3.37 -7.42
CA GLU A 63 3.03 4.50 -7.73
C GLU A 63 3.83 5.79 -7.66
N LEU A 64 3.78 6.58 -8.73
CA LEU A 64 4.37 7.90 -8.82
C LEU A 64 3.28 8.98 -8.74
N PRO A 65 3.63 10.25 -8.44
CA PRO A 65 2.70 11.37 -8.55
C PRO A 65 1.99 11.41 -9.91
N ALA A 66 0.76 11.92 -9.95
CA ALA A 66 -0.04 11.98 -11.18
C ALA A 66 0.65 12.81 -12.29
N GLU A 67 1.45 13.80 -11.88
CA GLU A 67 2.17 14.69 -12.76
C GLU A 67 3.24 13.96 -13.59
N ALA A 68 3.82 12.87 -13.05
CA ALA A 68 4.91 12.13 -13.69
C ALA A 68 4.51 11.58 -15.07
N TYR A 69 3.30 11.04 -15.21
CA TYR A 69 2.80 10.60 -16.52
C TYR A 69 2.69 11.76 -17.51
N SER A 70 2.17 12.91 -17.05
CA SER A 70 1.98 14.09 -17.89
C SER A 70 3.31 14.68 -18.39
N GLU A 71 4.38 14.57 -17.59
CA GLU A 71 5.73 14.99 -17.97
C GLU A 71 6.31 14.08 -19.05
N VAL A 72 6.16 12.76 -18.90
CA VAL A 72 6.62 11.79 -19.90
C VAL A 72 5.85 11.92 -21.21
N GLU A 73 4.52 12.10 -21.15
CA GLU A 73 3.69 12.33 -22.34
C GLU A 73 4.14 13.58 -23.11
N LYS A 74 4.44 14.69 -22.40
CA LYS A 74 4.96 15.92 -23.02
C LYS A 74 6.33 15.71 -23.65
N ALA A 75 7.25 15.03 -22.95
CA ALA A 75 8.58 14.73 -23.47
C ALA A 75 8.52 13.87 -24.74
N PHE A 76 7.62 12.88 -24.76
CA PHE A 76 7.37 12.04 -25.93
C PHE A 76 6.83 12.85 -27.12
N LYS A 77 5.82 13.69 -26.90
CA LYS A 77 5.24 14.57 -27.96
C LYS A 77 6.23 15.58 -28.50
N ALA A 78 7.18 16.04 -27.68
CA ALA A 78 8.24 16.96 -28.07
C ALA A 78 9.40 16.29 -28.81
N GLU A 79 9.33 14.96 -29.06
CA GLU A 79 10.42 14.14 -29.59
C GLU A 79 11.74 14.33 -28.82
N SER A 80 11.66 14.69 -27.54
CA SER A 80 12.82 14.96 -26.69
C SER A 80 13.18 13.69 -25.93
N PRO A 81 14.25 12.95 -26.31
CA PRO A 81 14.62 11.75 -25.60
C PRO A 81 15.14 12.13 -24.22
N GLY A 82 14.56 11.57 -23.16
CA GLY A 82 15.05 11.78 -21.78
C GLY A 82 16.51 11.34 -21.58
N SER A 83 17.01 10.41 -22.41
CA SER A 83 18.42 10.02 -22.49
C SER A 83 18.86 9.79 -23.94
N PRO A 84 20.10 10.15 -24.32
CA PRO A 84 20.58 10.00 -25.70
C PRO A 84 20.44 8.54 -26.19
N GLY A 85 19.63 8.32 -27.22
CA GLY A 85 19.47 7.01 -27.86
C GLY A 85 18.34 6.11 -27.33
N VAL A 86 17.62 6.51 -26.28
CA VAL A 86 16.47 5.75 -25.76
C VAL A 86 15.18 6.37 -26.28
N LYS A 87 14.54 5.74 -27.28
CA LYS A 87 13.25 6.17 -27.82
C LYS A 87 12.11 5.49 -27.04
N PRO A 88 11.18 6.25 -26.44
CA PRO A 88 10.01 5.65 -25.84
C PRO A 88 9.13 5.00 -26.91
N VAL A 89 8.44 3.94 -26.50
CA VAL A 89 7.50 3.17 -27.31
C VAL A 89 6.16 3.15 -26.57
N THR A 90 5.07 3.08 -27.32
CA THR A 90 3.72 3.02 -26.74
C THR A 90 3.23 1.58 -26.58
N VAL A 91 2.42 1.38 -25.55
CA VAL A 91 1.66 0.16 -25.32
C VAL A 91 0.29 0.52 -24.76
N GLU A 92 -0.76 -0.09 -25.31
CA GLU A 92 -2.11 0.13 -24.81
C GLU A 92 -2.35 -0.74 -23.58
N THR A 93 -2.94 -0.14 -22.54
CA THR A 93 -3.31 -0.79 -21.29
C THR A 93 -4.79 -0.53 -21.01
N ALA A 94 -5.37 -1.17 -20.00
CA ALA A 94 -6.77 -0.95 -19.62
C ALA A 94 -7.05 0.49 -19.14
N THR A 95 -6.01 1.25 -18.77
CA THR A 95 -6.15 2.64 -18.29
C THR A 95 -5.80 3.69 -19.35
N GLY A 96 -5.39 3.26 -20.54
CA GLY A 96 -4.99 4.11 -21.66
C GLY A 96 -3.59 3.80 -22.18
N THR A 97 -3.09 4.67 -23.06
CA THR A 97 -1.75 4.55 -23.64
C THR A 97 -0.69 4.71 -22.55
N ALA A 98 0.18 3.72 -22.41
CA ALA A 98 1.38 3.78 -21.59
C ALA A 98 2.62 4.01 -22.46
N TYR A 99 3.66 4.60 -21.86
CA TYR A 99 4.94 4.83 -22.48
C TYR A 99 5.99 3.97 -21.80
N TYR A 100 6.81 3.27 -22.57
CA TYR A 100 7.93 2.54 -22.01
C TYR A 100 9.21 2.72 -22.81
N THR A 101 10.34 2.59 -22.13
CA THR A 101 11.66 2.60 -22.72
C THR A 101 12.34 1.27 -22.52
N THR A 102 13.31 0.98 -23.40
CA THR A 102 14.17 -0.19 -23.28
C THR A 102 15.62 0.25 -23.41
N GLU A 103 16.47 -0.23 -22.50
CA GLU A 103 17.90 0.03 -22.50
C GLU A 103 18.69 -1.24 -22.15
N THR A 104 19.96 -1.26 -22.54
CA THR A 104 20.92 -2.29 -22.11
C THR A 104 21.87 -1.66 -21.10
N ALA A 105 22.04 -2.31 -19.96
CA ALA A 105 22.87 -1.84 -18.86
C ALA A 105 23.73 -2.99 -18.31
N VAL A 106 24.63 -2.66 -17.38
CA VAL A 106 25.40 -3.63 -16.60
C VAL A 106 24.99 -3.52 -15.14
N ASP A 107 24.62 -4.65 -14.52
CA ASP A 107 24.29 -4.74 -13.10
C ASP A 107 25.11 -5.86 -12.46
N GLY A 108 25.89 -5.54 -11.41
CA GLY A 108 26.75 -6.52 -10.74
C GLY A 108 27.77 -7.24 -11.65
N GLY A 109 28.15 -6.63 -12.78
CA GLY A 109 29.03 -7.25 -13.79
C GLY A 109 28.32 -8.12 -14.83
N VAL A 110 26.98 -8.19 -14.79
CA VAL A 110 26.15 -8.94 -15.74
C VAL A 110 25.42 -7.97 -16.67
N ASN A 111 25.40 -8.26 -17.96
CA ASN A 111 24.59 -7.51 -18.92
C ASN A 111 23.10 -7.78 -18.66
N VAL A 112 22.33 -6.70 -18.54
CA VAL A 112 20.90 -6.73 -18.29
C VAL A 112 20.16 -5.87 -19.30
N ARG A 113 18.98 -6.31 -19.69
CA ARG A 113 17.99 -5.54 -20.44
C ARG A 113 17.03 -4.92 -19.44
N ARG A 114 16.91 -3.59 -19.43
CA ARG A 114 16.01 -2.86 -18.56
C ARG A 114 14.86 -2.28 -19.35
N TYR A 115 13.67 -2.39 -18.80
CA TYR A 115 12.46 -1.80 -19.33
C TYR A 115 11.84 -0.93 -18.25
N SER A 116 11.37 0.25 -18.61
CA SER A 116 10.69 1.16 -17.68
C SER A 116 9.41 1.64 -18.34
N MET A 117 8.26 1.33 -17.75
CA MET A 117 6.96 1.76 -18.23
C MET A 117 6.31 2.72 -17.23
N ILE A 118 5.66 3.76 -17.76
CA ILE A 118 4.73 4.62 -17.02
C ILE A 118 3.35 4.57 -17.69
N MET A 119 2.29 4.47 -16.89
CA MET A 119 0.91 4.39 -17.33
C MET A 119 0.02 5.37 -16.56
N PRO A 120 -1.05 5.90 -17.19
CA PRO A 120 -1.99 6.76 -16.49
C PRO A 120 -2.81 5.92 -15.49
N ALA A 121 -3.10 6.48 -14.31
CA ALA A 121 -3.89 5.79 -13.28
C ALA A 121 -4.86 6.73 -12.54
N GLY A 122 -5.32 7.78 -13.22
CA GLY A 122 -6.27 8.75 -12.66
C GLY A 122 -5.62 9.71 -11.67
N THR A 123 -5.62 9.36 -10.38
CA THR A 123 -5.07 10.21 -9.30
C THR A 123 -3.57 10.00 -9.05
N PHE A 124 -2.94 9.10 -9.79
CA PHE A 124 -1.52 8.79 -9.72
C PHE A 124 -1.02 8.28 -11.08
N SER A 125 0.28 8.02 -11.18
CA SER A 125 0.89 7.36 -12.34
C SER A 125 1.42 5.98 -11.92
N GLY A 126 1.05 4.93 -12.65
CA GLY A 126 1.62 3.60 -12.41
C GLY A 126 3.00 3.51 -13.04
N TYR A 127 3.99 2.96 -12.33
CA TYR A 127 5.33 2.72 -12.85
C TYR A 127 5.76 1.27 -12.66
N ILE A 128 6.24 0.65 -13.74
CA ILE A 128 6.70 -0.74 -13.76
C ILE A 128 8.10 -0.78 -14.36
N ALA A 129 9.07 -1.28 -13.61
CA ALA A 129 10.45 -1.46 -14.08
C ALA A 129 10.80 -2.96 -14.13
N VAL A 130 11.34 -3.41 -15.25
CA VAL A 130 11.72 -4.81 -15.47
C VAL A 130 13.21 -4.88 -15.72
N GLN A 131 13.89 -5.81 -15.09
CA GLN A 131 15.28 -6.15 -15.36
C GLN A 131 15.37 -7.62 -15.75
N VAL A 132 15.90 -7.89 -16.94
CA VAL A 132 16.11 -9.24 -17.48
C VAL A 132 17.60 -9.44 -17.74
N PRO A 133 18.28 -10.41 -17.09
CA PRO A 133 19.66 -10.74 -17.40
C PRO A 133 19.75 -11.45 -18.76
N GLU A 134 20.88 -11.27 -19.45
CA GLU A 134 21.08 -11.76 -20.83
C GLU A 134 20.80 -13.28 -20.98
N ASN A 135 21.16 -14.08 -19.98
CA ASN A 135 20.90 -15.51 -19.95
C ASN A 135 19.40 -15.89 -19.94
N ALA A 136 18.53 -14.99 -19.47
CA ALA A 136 17.09 -15.17 -19.39
C ALA A 136 16.34 -14.55 -20.60
N GLY A 137 17.03 -13.79 -21.45
CA GLY A 137 16.42 -13.04 -22.57
C GLY A 137 15.76 -13.90 -23.65
N LYS A 138 16.05 -15.20 -23.71
CA LYS A 138 15.35 -16.15 -24.60
C LYS A 138 13.94 -16.48 -24.13
N ILE A 139 13.68 -16.39 -22.82
CA ILE A 139 12.38 -16.64 -22.20
C ILE A 139 11.62 -15.33 -22.08
N TYR A 140 12.27 -14.31 -21.51
CA TYR A 140 11.71 -12.99 -21.27
C TYR A 140 12.10 -12.05 -22.41
N THR A 141 11.53 -12.31 -23.58
CA THR A 141 11.80 -11.53 -24.80
C THR A 141 11.17 -10.14 -24.74
N ASP A 142 11.64 -9.20 -25.58
CA ASP A 142 11.04 -7.87 -25.74
C ASP A 142 9.51 -7.95 -25.99
N GLN A 143 9.06 -8.93 -26.78
CA GLN A 143 7.64 -9.15 -27.05
C GLN A 143 6.88 -9.65 -25.81
N ALA A 144 7.47 -10.55 -25.04
CA ALA A 144 6.86 -11.07 -23.81
C ALA A 144 6.71 -9.95 -22.77
N VAL A 145 7.75 -9.12 -22.57
CA VAL A 145 7.68 -7.97 -21.66
C VAL A 145 6.64 -6.95 -22.14
N ARG A 146 6.55 -6.69 -23.44
CA ARG A 146 5.51 -5.81 -24.00
C ARG A 146 4.09 -6.34 -23.75
N GLN A 147 3.88 -7.66 -23.87
CA GLN A 147 2.58 -8.29 -23.57
C GLN A 147 2.23 -8.18 -22.08
N MET A 148 3.22 -8.40 -21.20
CA MET A 148 3.06 -8.21 -19.77
C MET A 148 2.66 -6.76 -19.43
N PHE A 149 3.33 -5.77 -20.04
CA PHE A 149 2.98 -4.36 -19.91
C PHE A 149 1.56 -4.03 -20.39
N ALA A 150 1.12 -4.60 -21.50
CA ALA A 150 -0.24 -4.41 -22.00
C ALA A 150 -1.32 -4.96 -21.05
N SER A 151 -0.99 -5.94 -20.21
CA SER A 151 -1.90 -6.50 -19.20
C SER A 151 -2.04 -5.63 -17.96
N ALA A 152 -1.31 -4.52 -17.86
CA ALA A 152 -1.35 -3.67 -16.69
C ALA A 152 -2.74 -3.04 -16.49
N VAL A 153 -3.22 -3.11 -15.26
CA VAL A 153 -4.52 -2.61 -14.82
C VAL A 153 -4.38 -1.85 -13.51
N VAL A 154 -5.40 -1.09 -13.14
CA VAL A 154 -5.47 -0.46 -11.83
C VAL A 154 -6.77 -0.78 -11.12
N ARG A 155 -6.68 -0.91 -9.79
CA ARG A 155 -7.82 -0.95 -8.89
C ARG A 155 -8.01 0.40 -8.22
N LYS A 156 -9.24 0.71 -7.82
CA LYS A 156 -9.57 2.00 -7.19
C LYS A 156 -8.81 2.19 -5.87
N GLU A 157 -8.75 1.13 -5.05
CA GLU A 157 -8.27 1.17 -3.66
C GLU A 157 -7.56 -0.16 -3.33
N VAL A 158 -6.61 -0.13 -2.40
CA VAL A 158 -6.01 -1.34 -1.83
C VAL A 158 -7.02 -1.94 -0.84
N PRO A 159 -7.38 -3.23 -0.94
CA PRO A 159 -8.27 -3.90 0.01
C PRO A 159 -7.80 -3.72 1.46
N VAL A 160 -8.75 -3.56 2.38
CA VAL A 160 -8.48 -3.32 3.80
C VAL A 160 -7.61 -4.42 4.39
N ASP A 161 -7.92 -5.69 4.13
CA ASP A 161 -7.14 -6.82 4.64
C ASP A 161 -5.69 -6.78 4.18
N GLU A 162 -5.45 -6.34 2.95
CA GLU A 162 -4.11 -6.20 2.38
C GLU A 162 -3.35 -5.04 3.03
N GLN A 163 -4.02 -3.90 3.26
CA GLN A 163 -3.44 -2.79 4.01
C GLN A 163 -3.03 -3.22 5.44
N LEU A 164 -3.93 -3.91 6.15
CA LEU A 164 -3.67 -4.41 7.50
C LEU A 164 -2.58 -5.50 7.52
N ALA A 165 -2.46 -6.29 6.46
CA ALA A 165 -1.42 -7.31 6.32
C ALA A 165 0.00 -6.73 6.31
N GLN A 166 0.19 -5.47 5.90
CA GLN A 166 1.49 -4.81 5.86
C GLN A 166 1.99 -4.32 7.23
N LEU A 167 1.10 -4.22 8.22
CA LEU A 167 1.46 -3.71 9.53
C LEU A 167 2.30 -4.75 10.31
N PRO A 168 3.27 -4.34 11.13
CA PRO A 168 4.05 -5.24 12.00
C PRO A 168 3.26 -5.79 13.20
N PHE A 169 1.94 -5.55 13.23
CA PHE A 169 0.98 -6.03 14.22
C PHE A 169 -0.31 -6.45 13.51
N LYS A 170 -1.19 -7.17 14.20
CA LYS A 170 -2.52 -7.53 13.70
C LYS A 170 -3.57 -6.66 14.36
N VAL A 171 -4.59 -6.28 13.59
CA VAL A 171 -5.81 -5.63 14.08
C VAL A 171 -6.96 -6.60 13.81
N THR A 172 -7.53 -7.18 14.86
CA THR A 172 -8.59 -8.21 14.74
C THR A 172 -10.00 -7.65 14.84
N ASP A 173 -10.13 -6.40 15.32
CA ASP A 173 -11.41 -5.71 15.47
C ASP A 173 -11.26 -4.26 15.00
N LEU A 174 -12.11 -3.86 14.06
CA LEU A 174 -12.17 -2.50 13.50
C LEU A 174 -13.30 -1.68 14.14
N ALA A 175 -14.08 -2.25 15.06
CA ALA A 175 -15.19 -1.61 15.77
C ALA A 175 -16.09 -0.75 14.85
N ASP A 176 -16.45 -1.30 13.68
CA ASP A 176 -17.28 -0.66 12.66
C ASP A 176 -16.76 0.68 12.09
N PHE A 177 -15.47 0.99 12.22
CA PHE A 177 -14.89 2.12 11.49
C PHE A 177 -15.03 1.91 9.98
N LYS A 178 -15.55 2.94 9.29
CA LYS A 178 -15.92 2.85 7.87
C LYS A 178 -14.72 2.89 6.93
N ASN A 179 -13.69 3.63 7.33
CA ASN A 179 -12.50 3.88 6.52
C ASN A 179 -11.26 3.35 7.22
N VAL A 180 -10.43 2.63 6.46
CA VAL A 180 -9.13 2.13 6.90
C VAL A 180 -8.06 2.64 5.94
N ARG A 181 -7.02 3.25 6.48
CA ARG A 181 -5.93 3.83 5.69
C ARG A 181 -4.59 3.60 6.37
N THR A 182 -3.64 2.97 5.68
CA THR A 182 -2.25 2.95 6.16
C THR A 182 -1.55 4.28 5.91
N GLN A 183 -0.91 4.84 6.94
CA GLN A 183 -0.10 6.06 6.85
C GLN A 183 1.38 5.70 6.90
N ALA A 184 2.11 6.12 5.85
CA ALA A 184 3.48 5.69 5.55
C ALA A 184 3.57 4.15 5.41
N VAL A 185 4.29 3.66 4.39
CA VAL A 185 4.32 2.23 4.04
C VAL A 185 4.57 1.36 5.29
N GLY A 186 3.53 0.67 5.76
CA GLY A 186 3.56 -0.32 6.86
C GLY A 186 3.73 0.18 8.30
N LEU A 187 3.80 1.49 8.59
CA LEU A 187 4.17 1.96 9.96
C LEU A 187 2.99 2.34 10.85
N ALA A 188 1.92 2.85 10.27
CA ALA A 188 0.71 3.22 11.01
C ALA A 188 -0.56 2.96 10.19
N VAL A 189 -1.68 2.82 10.86
CA VAL A 189 -3.02 2.75 10.26
C VAL A 189 -3.96 3.73 10.95
N ILE A 190 -4.81 4.34 10.14
CA ILE A 190 -5.90 5.22 10.56
C ILE A 190 -7.21 4.46 10.36
N LEU A 191 -8.03 4.43 11.39
CA LEU A 191 -9.41 3.95 11.33
C LEU A 191 -10.34 5.16 11.53
N ALA A 192 -11.31 5.41 10.65
CA ALA A 192 -12.13 6.60 10.75
C ALA A 192 -13.58 6.38 10.32
N ASP A 193 -14.50 7.12 10.95
CA ASP A 193 -15.90 7.20 10.51
C ASP A 193 -16.11 8.25 9.41
N GLY A 194 -15.22 9.25 9.34
CA GLY A 194 -15.22 10.32 8.34
C GLY A 194 -14.39 9.96 7.10
N ASP A 195 -14.69 10.61 5.98
CA ASP A 195 -13.97 10.45 4.72
C ASP A 195 -12.73 11.36 4.69
N GLU A 196 -11.62 10.88 4.11
CA GLU A 196 -10.39 11.66 3.99
C GLU A 196 -10.59 12.96 3.21
N ALA A 197 -11.37 12.95 2.12
CA ALA A 197 -11.58 14.12 1.27
C ALA A 197 -12.26 15.27 2.04
N THR A 198 -13.05 14.92 3.06
CA THR A 198 -13.72 15.88 3.94
C THR A 198 -12.94 16.16 5.23
N GLY A 199 -11.90 15.38 5.52
CA GLY A 199 -11.15 15.41 6.77
C GLY A 199 -11.76 14.52 7.87
N PHE A 200 -10.89 13.98 8.73
CA PHE A 200 -11.29 13.12 9.85
C PHE A 200 -11.73 13.90 11.10
N ASP A 201 -11.60 15.22 11.12
CA ASP A 201 -11.79 16.09 12.29
C ASP A 201 -13.25 16.27 12.75
N THR A 202 -14.22 15.84 11.94
CA THR A 202 -15.65 15.98 12.21
C THR A 202 -16.30 14.70 12.76
N ALA A 203 -15.55 13.58 12.79
CA ALA A 203 -16.04 12.28 13.22
C ALA A 203 -14.99 11.54 14.06
N PRO A 204 -15.33 10.45 14.76
CA PRO A 204 -14.37 9.66 15.49
C PRO A 204 -13.35 9.00 14.57
N PHE A 205 -12.08 9.01 14.98
CA PHE A 205 -11.01 8.31 14.29
C PHE A 205 -9.92 7.85 15.26
N MET A 206 -9.12 6.89 14.82
CA MET A 206 -7.98 6.34 15.52
C MET A 206 -6.72 6.38 14.67
N ILE A 207 -5.56 6.53 15.31
CA ILE A 207 -4.24 6.38 14.71
C ILE A 207 -3.50 5.32 15.51
N ILE A 208 -3.02 4.27 14.83
CA ILE A 208 -2.42 3.09 15.45
C ILE A 208 -1.08 2.85 14.78
N GLY A 209 0.00 2.76 15.55
CA GLY A 209 1.32 2.50 14.99
C GLY A 209 2.37 2.19 16.04
N LEU A 210 3.58 1.92 15.58
CA LEU A 210 4.75 1.74 16.45
C LEU A 210 5.55 3.04 16.50
N ILE A 211 6.00 3.41 17.69
CA ILE A 211 7.02 4.44 17.88
C ILE A 211 8.31 3.80 18.41
N GLY A 212 9.45 4.21 17.87
CA GLY A 212 10.75 3.83 18.40
C GLY A 212 11.08 4.59 19.69
N ASN A 213 12.29 4.36 20.21
CA ASN A 213 12.86 5.09 21.35
C ASN A 213 12.02 4.98 22.63
N ALA A 214 11.55 3.77 22.93
CA ALA A 214 10.91 3.50 24.22
C ALA A 214 11.86 3.87 25.38
N PRO A 215 11.38 4.52 26.45
CA PRO A 215 12.17 4.72 27.65
C PRO A 215 12.60 3.36 28.22
N THR A 216 13.90 3.25 28.51
CA THR A 216 14.49 2.01 29.05
C THR A 216 14.14 1.82 30.53
N GLN A 217 13.97 2.91 31.28
CA GLN A 217 13.56 2.90 32.67
C GLN A 217 12.03 2.94 32.78
N PRO A 218 11.40 2.03 33.54
CA PRO A 218 9.95 2.06 33.76
C PRO A 218 9.43 3.39 34.34
N ASP A 219 10.22 4.04 35.19
CA ASP A 219 9.83 5.28 35.88
C ASP A 219 9.73 6.48 34.92
N ASP A 220 10.40 6.42 33.76
CA ASP A 220 10.30 7.45 32.71
C ASP A 220 9.02 7.34 31.87
N ARG A 221 8.26 6.24 31.99
CA ARG A 221 7.14 5.95 31.07
C ARG A 221 5.97 6.90 31.19
N ASP A 222 5.66 7.41 32.39
CA ASP A 222 4.58 8.39 32.57
C ASP A 222 4.94 9.72 31.88
N ARG A 223 6.12 10.25 32.19
CA ARG A 223 6.64 11.47 31.56
C ARG A 223 6.65 11.32 30.04
N PHE A 224 7.15 10.19 29.53
CA PHE A 224 7.13 9.88 28.11
C PHE A 224 5.70 9.85 27.52
N ALA A 225 4.74 9.24 28.22
CA ALA A 225 3.34 9.19 27.78
C ALA A 225 2.73 10.61 27.64
N GLN A 226 2.97 11.46 28.63
CA GLN A 226 2.50 12.85 28.62
C GLN A 226 3.19 13.69 27.52
N GLU A 227 4.51 13.56 27.36
CA GLU A 227 5.28 14.26 26.31
C GLU A 227 4.77 13.88 24.91
N ILE A 228 4.62 12.58 24.66
CA ILE A 228 4.16 12.07 23.36
C ILE A 228 2.69 12.45 23.11
N ALA A 229 1.83 12.47 24.13
CA ALA A 229 0.43 12.88 23.97
C ALA A 229 0.30 14.35 23.50
N ARG A 230 1.23 15.22 23.88
CA ARG A 230 1.26 16.64 23.43
C ARG A 230 1.71 16.81 21.98
N THR A 231 2.31 15.80 21.38
CA THR A 231 2.77 15.84 19.98
C THR A 231 1.79 15.19 19.00
N ILE A 232 0.57 14.85 19.45
CA ILE A 232 -0.48 14.33 18.57
C ILE A 232 -0.78 15.37 17.48
N PRO A 233 -0.54 15.06 16.18
CA PRO A 233 -0.75 16.01 15.10
C PRO A 233 -2.21 16.49 15.02
N GLY A 234 -2.39 17.77 14.72
CA GLY A 234 -3.71 18.38 14.51
C GLY A 234 -4.43 18.85 15.77
N ILE A 235 -3.98 18.44 16.97
CA ILE A 235 -4.57 18.89 18.23
C ILE A 235 -3.98 20.25 18.62
N ARG A 236 -4.87 21.24 18.79
CA ARG A 236 -4.57 22.59 19.29
C ARG A 236 -5.11 22.74 20.71
N ASP A 237 -4.51 23.66 21.47
CA ASP A 237 -4.89 23.97 22.85
C ASP A 237 -5.00 22.74 23.77
N ALA A 238 -4.12 21.76 23.58
CA ALA A 238 -4.15 20.48 24.28
C ALA A 238 -3.99 20.63 25.80
N ARG A 239 -4.98 20.14 26.55
CA ARG A 239 -5.01 20.10 28.02
C ARG A 239 -5.08 18.67 28.48
N LEU A 240 -4.02 18.21 29.14
CA LEU A 240 -3.98 16.90 29.79
C LEU A 240 -5.06 16.84 30.88
N THR A 241 -5.88 15.79 30.88
CA THR A 241 -6.92 15.58 31.89
C THR A 241 -6.60 14.41 32.81
N VAL A 242 -6.01 13.34 32.27
CA VAL A 242 -5.54 12.18 33.04
C VAL A 242 -4.31 11.56 32.37
N SER A 243 -3.41 11.00 33.17
CA SER A 243 -2.34 10.11 32.73
C SER A 243 -2.15 9.06 33.81
N GLU A 244 -2.53 7.81 33.52
CA GLU A 244 -2.54 6.73 34.51
C GLU A 244 -1.88 5.46 33.96
N PRO A 245 -1.13 4.73 34.80
CA PRO A 245 -0.59 3.44 34.42
C PRO A 245 -1.72 2.42 34.32
N ILE A 246 -1.71 1.62 33.26
CA ILE A 246 -2.66 0.54 33.02
C ILE A 246 -1.95 -0.73 32.54
N ARG A 247 -2.70 -1.83 32.41
CA ARG A 247 -2.28 -3.02 31.66
C ARG A 247 -3.08 -3.14 30.39
N ILE A 248 -2.41 -3.34 29.27
CA ILE A 248 -3.02 -3.58 27.96
C ILE A 248 -2.52 -4.93 27.49
N ASP A 249 -3.41 -5.91 27.39
CA ASP A 249 -3.04 -7.30 27.06
C ASP A 249 -1.95 -7.85 28.01
N GLY A 250 -2.10 -7.58 29.32
CA GLY A 250 -1.12 -7.96 30.36
C GLY A 250 0.18 -7.14 30.37
N MET A 251 0.48 -6.39 29.31
CA MET A 251 1.69 -5.59 29.18
C MET A 251 1.57 -4.24 29.90
N PRO A 252 2.67 -3.70 30.46
CA PRO A 252 2.67 -2.35 31.03
C PRO A 252 2.26 -1.32 29.99
N GLY A 253 1.40 -0.38 30.40
CA GLY A 253 0.95 0.69 29.52
C GLY A 253 0.55 1.94 30.29
N PHE A 254 0.24 2.97 29.53
CA PHE A 254 -0.34 4.22 30.04
C PHE A 254 -1.57 4.59 29.23
N GLU A 255 -2.60 5.04 29.92
CA GLU A 255 -3.73 5.74 29.33
C GLU A 255 -3.60 7.23 29.65
N THR A 256 -3.45 8.04 28.61
CA THR A 256 -3.31 9.48 28.71
C THR A 256 -4.46 10.12 27.97
N ARG A 257 -5.30 10.90 28.64
CA ARG A 257 -6.40 11.64 28.00
C ARG A 257 -6.12 13.13 28.00
N LEU A 258 -6.59 13.79 26.97
CA LEU A 258 -6.52 15.23 26.81
C LEU A 258 -7.75 15.78 26.12
N ASP A 259 -8.06 17.03 26.42
CA ASP A 259 -9.01 17.84 25.69
C ASP A 259 -8.28 18.83 24.81
N GLY A 260 -8.89 19.21 23.69
CA GLY A 260 -8.34 20.23 22.81
C GLY A 260 -9.30 20.60 21.71
N SER A 261 -8.77 21.13 20.62
CA SER A 261 -9.50 21.39 19.39
C SER A 261 -8.77 20.80 18.19
N ASN A 262 -9.51 20.38 17.16
CA ASN A 262 -8.96 19.78 15.95
C ASN A 262 -9.55 20.42 14.68
N GLY A 263 -8.85 20.24 13.55
CA GLY A 263 -9.35 20.62 12.23
C GLY A 263 -9.37 22.12 11.99
N LYS A 264 -9.85 22.56 10.83
CA LYS A 264 -9.90 24.01 10.49
C LYS A 264 -10.92 24.76 11.35
N ASN A 265 -12.01 24.09 11.73
CA ASN A 265 -13.13 24.69 12.46
C ASN A 265 -12.92 24.76 13.98
N ASN A 266 -11.74 24.38 14.48
CA ASN A 266 -11.44 24.35 15.91
C ASN A 266 -12.45 23.49 16.71
N THR A 267 -12.88 22.37 16.12
CA THR A 267 -13.88 21.46 16.69
C THR A 267 -13.38 20.98 18.05
N PRO A 268 -14.14 21.16 19.15
CA PRO A 268 -13.76 20.64 20.45
C PRO A 268 -13.71 19.11 20.44
N VAL A 269 -12.57 18.55 20.82
CA VAL A 269 -12.33 17.10 20.81
C VAL A 269 -11.86 16.62 22.17
N THR A 270 -12.16 15.35 22.44
CA THR A 270 -11.55 14.57 23.51
C THR A 270 -10.70 13.49 22.87
N VAL A 271 -9.53 13.28 23.45
CA VAL A 271 -8.49 12.40 22.93
C VAL A 271 -8.07 11.43 24.02
N VAL A 272 -7.84 10.18 23.64
CA VAL A 272 -7.13 9.19 24.44
C VAL A 272 -5.93 8.67 23.69
N GLN A 273 -4.82 8.54 24.38
CA GLN A 273 -3.64 7.83 23.94
C GLN A 273 -3.42 6.64 24.86
N TRP A 274 -3.24 5.47 24.26
CA TRP A 274 -2.67 4.32 24.93
C TRP A 274 -1.27 4.05 24.41
N LEU A 275 -0.33 3.89 25.34
CA LEU A 275 0.99 3.35 25.08
C LEU A 275 1.07 1.95 25.68
N ARG A 276 1.42 0.94 24.87
CA ARG A 276 1.74 -0.41 25.36
C ARG A 276 3.23 -0.68 25.17
N PHE A 277 3.93 -0.89 26.29
CA PHE A 277 5.37 -1.12 26.33
C PHE A 277 5.64 -2.63 26.31
N GLY A 278 6.37 -3.12 25.30
CA GLY A 278 6.66 -4.55 25.15
C GLY A 278 7.99 -4.90 24.50
N GLY A 279 8.86 -3.93 24.29
CA GLY A 279 10.15 -4.13 23.63
C GLY A 279 10.82 -2.79 23.29
N PRO A 280 11.73 -2.76 22.30
CA PRO A 280 12.41 -1.52 21.88
C PRO A 280 11.46 -0.51 21.20
N ALA A 281 10.33 -0.98 20.68
CA ALA A 281 9.25 -0.13 20.16
C ALA A 281 8.06 -0.11 21.14
N VAL A 282 7.36 1.02 21.17
CA VAL A 282 6.11 1.20 21.92
C VAL A 282 4.95 1.17 20.93
N MET A 283 3.93 0.39 21.23
CA MET A 283 2.66 0.47 20.50
C MET A 283 1.93 1.73 20.94
N ARG A 284 1.66 2.62 20.00
CA ARG A 284 0.93 3.88 20.23
C ARG A 284 -0.43 3.79 19.54
N ILE A 285 -1.48 3.96 20.34
CA ILE A 285 -2.87 3.93 19.89
C ILE A 285 -3.50 5.25 20.33
N VAL A 286 -3.96 6.05 19.40
CA VAL A 286 -4.59 7.35 19.68
C VAL A 286 -6.02 7.29 19.16
N GLY A 287 -7.00 7.58 20.00
CA GLY A 287 -8.40 7.78 19.62
C GLY A 287 -8.80 9.23 19.82
N ILE A 288 -9.41 9.83 18.80
CA ILE A 288 -9.84 11.23 18.80
C ILE A 288 -11.32 11.25 18.39
N ALA A 289 -12.16 11.93 19.16
CA ALA A 289 -13.55 12.15 18.80
C ALA A 289 -14.00 13.58 19.15
N PRO A 290 -14.93 14.16 18.37
CA PRO A 290 -15.70 15.32 18.81
C PRO A 290 -16.29 15.06 20.19
N ARG A 291 -16.27 16.08 21.06
CA ARG A 291 -16.64 15.92 22.48
C ARG A 291 -18.07 15.39 22.68
N ASP A 292 -18.98 15.80 21.80
CA ASP A 292 -20.38 15.35 21.77
C ASP A 292 -20.56 13.89 21.31
N GLN A 293 -19.54 13.29 20.71
CA GLN A 293 -19.54 11.90 20.22
C GLN A 293 -18.70 10.96 21.10
N TRP A 294 -17.99 11.49 22.10
CA TRP A 294 -17.05 10.75 22.93
C TRP A 294 -17.64 9.51 23.59
N GLU A 295 -18.82 9.62 24.21
CA GLU A 295 -19.44 8.51 24.95
C GLU A 295 -19.70 7.28 24.07
N LYS A 296 -20.02 7.51 22.78
CA LYS A 296 -20.23 6.45 21.79
C LYS A 296 -18.93 5.94 21.19
N ALA A 297 -17.96 6.82 20.99
CA ALA A 297 -16.68 6.49 20.37
C ALA A 297 -15.74 5.74 21.32
N PHE A 298 -15.70 6.10 22.61
CA PHE A 298 -14.71 5.57 23.54
C PHE A 298 -14.77 4.05 23.75
N PRO A 299 -15.95 3.40 23.85
CA PRO A 299 -16.03 1.94 23.87
C PRO A 299 -15.47 1.28 22.60
N ARG A 300 -15.71 1.86 21.42
CA ARG A 300 -15.19 1.37 20.13
C ARG A 300 -13.67 1.50 20.09
N PHE A 301 -13.12 2.61 20.56
CA PHE A 301 -11.67 2.78 20.67
C PHE A 301 -11.01 1.72 21.55
N ARG A 302 -11.67 1.34 22.67
CA ARG A 302 -11.18 0.24 23.53
C ARG A 302 -11.27 -1.12 22.83
N ALA A 303 -12.35 -1.40 22.11
CA ALA A 303 -12.48 -2.65 21.34
C ALA A 303 -11.33 -2.81 20.33
N VAL A 304 -11.03 -1.77 19.56
CA VAL A 304 -9.88 -1.75 18.65
C VAL A 304 -8.57 -1.95 19.41
N ARG A 305 -8.34 -1.21 20.50
CA ARG A 305 -7.12 -1.36 21.34
C ARG A 305 -6.92 -2.81 21.78
N ASP A 306 -7.98 -3.44 22.25
CA ASP A 306 -7.96 -4.80 22.78
C ASP A 306 -7.83 -5.85 21.65
N GLY A 307 -8.21 -5.50 20.42
CA GLY A 307 -8.01 -6.29 19.21
C GLY A 307 -6.61 -6.18 18.56
N ILE A 308 -5.65 -5.48 19.18
CA ILE A 308 -4.29 -5.33 18.62
C ILE A 308 -3.35 -6.39 19.19
N GLN A 309 -2.86 -7.27 18.32
CA GLN A 309 -1.96 -8.37 18.67
C GLN A 309 -0.58 -8.19 18.04
N ALA A 310 0.46 -8.68 18.72
CA ALA A 310 1.78 -8.84 18.09
C ALA A 310 1.71 -9.86 16.94
N ARG A 311 2.56 -9.70 15.93
CA ARG A 311 2.72 -10.70 14.87
C ARG A 311 3.62 -11.84 15.29
#